data_AF-A0A2E2E9J6-F1
#
_entry.id   AF-A0A2E2E9J6-F1
#
_cell.length_a   1.000
_cell.length_b   1.000
_cell.length_c   1.000
_cell.angle_alpha   90.00
_cell.angle_beta   90.00
_cell.angle_gamma   90.00
#
_symmetry.space_group_name_H-M   'P 1'
#
loop_
_entity.id
_entity.type
_entity.pdbx_description
1 polymer ?
#
loop_
_entity_poly.entity_id
_entity_poly.type
_entity_poly.pdbx_seq_one_letter_code
_entity_poly.pdbx_strand_id
1 'polypeptide(L)'
;MAAADTWGYYCQILLIILLTLCCVAGFVLQFYAWRHLKPGIPRFGHKDAMFRKKDQYYEPEGLKYIDWQKKIMHIMFVLFAALIILIEWSAP
;
A
#
# COMPACT_ATOMS: atom_id res chain seq x y z
N MET A 1 17.48 2.11 -31.22
CA MET A 1 16.81 3.17 -30.43
C MET A 1 15.34 2.81 -30.21
N ALA A 2 14.51 2.56 -31.23
CA ALA A 2 13.09 2.19 -31.07
C ALA A 2 12.74 0.97 -30.18
N ALA A 3 13.66 0.01 -29.97
CA ALA A 3 13.43 -1.15 -29.10
C ALA A 3 13.72 -0.91 -27.61
N ALA A 4 14.55 0.09 -27.29
CA ALA A 4 14.84 0.47 -25.91
C ALA A 4 13.66 1.24 -25.31
N ASP A 5 13.02 2.06 -26.14
CA ASP A 5 11.86 2.88 -25.76
C ASP A 5 10.65 1.99 -25.45
N THR A 6 10.37 0.99 -26.30
CA THR A 6 9.26 0.04 -26.07
C THR A 6 9.44 -0.80 -24.80
N TRP A 7 10.67 -1.26 -24.51
CA TRP A 7 10.96 -2.00 -23.28
C TRP A 7 10.71 -1.15 -22.02
N GLY A 8 11.14 0.11 -22.03
CA GLY A 8 10.87 1.06 -20.94
C GLY A 8 9.37 1.25 -20.68
N TYR A 9 8.58 1.43 -21.74
CA TYR A 9 7.12 1.55 -21.64
C TYR A 9 6.46 0.30 -21.03
N TYR A 10 6.86 -0.91 -21.43
CA TYR A 10 6.31 -2.13 -20.84
C TYR A 10 6.66 -2.26 -19.35
N CYS A 11 7.88 -1.90 -18.96
CA CYS A 11 8.29 -1.87 -17.55
C CYS A 11 7.46 -0.87 -16.73
N GLN A 12 7.18 0.32 -17.26
CA GLN A 12 6.32 1.32 -16.61
C GLN A 12 4.90 0.78 -16.41
N ILE A 13 4.29 0.20 -17.45
CA ILE A 13 2.95 -0.38 -17.38
C ILE A 13 2.90 -1.50 -16.33
N LEU A 14 3.90 -2.38 -16.31
CA LEU A 14 3.96 -3.49 -15.36
C LEU A 14 4.09 -2.99 -13.91
N LEU A 15 4.91 -1.96 -13.67
CA LEU A 15 5.03 -1.33 -12.35
C LEU A 15 3.72 -0.65 -11.90
N ILE A 16 3.01 0.01 -12.80
CA ILE A 16 1.69 0.63 -12.51
C ILE A 16 0.65 -0.44 -12.13
N ILE A 17 0.64 -1.56 -12.85
CA ILE A 17 -0.26 -2.69 -12.54
C ILE A 17 0.08 -3.27 -11.16
N LEU A 18 1.37 -3.50 -10.87
CA LEU A 18 1.81 -4.00 -9.56
C LEU A 18 1.43 -3.04 -8.42
N LEU A 19 1.64 -1.73 -8.60
CA LEU A 19 1.22 -0.71 -7.64
C LEU A 19 -0.28 -0.75 -7.39
N THR A 20 -1.08 -0.89 -8.45
CA THR A 20 -2.54 -0.99 -8.36
C THR A 20 -2.96 -2.23 -7.56
N LEU A 21 -2.34 -3.39 -7.82
CA LEU A 21 -2.59 -4.62 -7.06
C LEU A 21 -2.22 -4.47 -5.58
N CYS A 22 -1.11 -3.79 -5.27
CA CYS A 22 -0.73 -3.49 -3.89
C CYS A 22 -1.75 -2.56 -3.19
N CYS A 23 -2.28 -1.56 -3.89
CA CYS A 23 -3.37 -0.71 -3.36
C CYS A 23 -4.59 -1.55 -3.00
N VAL A 24 -5.04 -2.42 -3.91
CA VAL A 24 -6.21 -3.30 -3.69
C VAL A 24 -5.96 -4.23 -2.49
N ALA A 25 -4.78 -4.85 -2.41
CA ALA A 25 -4.40 -5.69 -1.27
C ALA A 25 -4.41 -4.89 0.05
N GLY A 26 -3.92 -3.65 0.04
CA GLY A 26 -3.97 -2.73 1.17
C GLY A 26 -5.40 -2.40 1.61
N PHE A 27 -6.31 -2.15 0.66
CA PHE A 27 -7.74 -1.93 0.95
C PHE A 27 -8.42 -3.16 1.55
N VAL A 28 -8.11 -4.35 1.01
CA VAL A 28 -8.64 -5.62 1.53
C VAL A 28 -8.17 -5.84 2.97
N LEU A 29 -6.87 -5.67 3.25
CA LEU A 29 -6.35 -5.77 4.62
C LEU A 29 -6.97 -4.75 5.57
N GLN A 30 -7.18 -3.51 5.12
CA GLN A 30 -7.85 -2.47 5.90
C GLN A 30 -9.30 -2.86 6.22
N PHE A 31 -10.02 -3.46 5.26
CA PHE A 31 -11.39 -3.95 5.45
C PHE A 31 -11.44 -5.12 6.44
N TYR A 32 -10.51 -6.08 6.34
CA TYR A 32 -10.39 -7.16 7.33
C TYR A 32 -10.03 -6.63 8.72
N ALA A 33 -9.08 -5.69 8.82
CA ALA A 33 -8.73 -5.06 10.09
C ALA A 33 -9.94 -4.38 10.75
N TRP A 34 -10.80 -3.70 9.97
CA TRP A 34 -12.04 -3.11 10.46
C TRP A 34 -13.04 -4.12 11.03
N ARG A 35 -13.03 -5.36 10.54
CA ARG A 35 -13.89 -6.41 11.08
C ARG A 35 -13.49 -6.84 12.50
N HIS A 36 -12.22 -6.64 12.86
CA HIS A 36 -11.63 -6.96 14.16
C HIS A 36 -11.47 -5.72 15.07
N LEU A 37 -12.26 -4.67 14.84
CA LEU A 37 -12.36 -3.53 15.76
C LEU A 37 -13.13 -3.94 17.01
N LYS A 38 -12.62 -3.59 18.21
CA LYS A 38 -13.33 -3.89 19.46
C LYS A 38 -14.67 -3.12 19.51
N PRO A 39 -15.73 -3.73 20.08
CA PRO A 39 -17.04 -3.07 20.17
C PRO A 39 -16.95 -1.80 21.02
N GLY A 40 -17.52 -0.69 20.51
CA GLY A 40 -17.56 0.61 21.21
C GLY A 40 -16.58 1.67 20.68
N ILE A 41 -15.73 1.35 19.71
CA ILE A 41 -14.80 2.30 19.09
C ILE A 41 -15.44 2.89 17.83
N PRO A 42 -15.43 4.23 17.63
CA PRO A 42 -15.95 4.82 16.41
C PRO A 42 -15.17 4.33 15.19
N ARG A 43 -15.89 3.75 14.22
CA ARG A 43 -15.34 3.27 12.93
C ARG A 43 -14.65 4.38 12.11
N PHE A 44 -14.85 5.65 12.49
CA PHE A 44 -14.31 6.85 11.84
C PHE A 44 -13.57 7.79 12.83
N GLY A 45 -12.86 7.24 13.83
CA GLY A 45 -11.96 8.04 14.66
C GLY A 45 -10.79 8.60 13.85
N HIS A 46 -10.40 9.86 14.10
CA HIS A 46 -9.25 10.55 13.47
C HIS A 46 -8.06 9.59 13.34
N LYS A 47 -7.67 9.25 12.09
CA LYS A 47 -6.70 8.19 11.76
C LYS A 47 -5.41 8.31 12.58
N ASP A 48 -4.94 9.52 12.87
CA ASP A 48 -3.70 9.76 13.59
C ASP A 48 -3.70 9.29 15.06
N ALA A 49 -4.84 9.36 15.75
CA ALA A 49 -4.97 8.85 17.12
C ALA A 49 -5.05 7.31 17.14
N MET A 50 -5.69 6.73 16.12
CA MET A 50 -5.86 5.28 15.99
C MET A 50 -4.55 4.55 15.72
N PHE A 51 -3.61 5.20 15.02
CA PHE A 51 -2.28 4.65 14.74
C PHE A 51 -1.31 4.68 15.92
N ARG A 52 -1.51 5.57 16.89
CA ARG A 52 -0.67 5.70 18.09
C ARG A 52 -1.08 4.76 19.23
N LYS A 53 -2.34 4.30 19.23
CA LYS A 53 -2.94 3.44 20.26
C LYS A 53 -3.63 2.21 19.65
N LYS A 54 -3.02 1.61 18.62
CA LYS A 54 -3.61 0.50 17.83
C LYS A 54 -4.04 -0.68 18.70
N ASP A 55 -3.31 -0.97 19.76
CA ASP A 55 -3.60 -2.05 20.71
C ASP A 55 -4.87 -1.81 21.55
N GLN A 56 -5.25 -0.54 21.73
CA GLN A 56 -6.52 -0.19 22.37
C GLN A 56 -7.70 -0.40 21.42
N TYR A 57 -7.48 -0.34 20.10
CA TYR A 57 -8.57 -0.27 19.13
C TYR A 57 -8.88 -1.60 18.42
N TYR A 58 -7.84 -2.39 18.16
CA TYR A 58 -7.96 -3.63 17.39
C TYR A 58 -7.71 -4.84 18.28
N GLU A 59 -8.39 -5.95 17.97
CA GLU A 59 -8.01 -7.26 18.50
C GLU A 59 -6.61 -7.68 18.00
N PRO A 60 -5.94 -8.62 18.69
CA PRO A 60 -4.64 -9.13 18.25
C PRO A 60 -4.63 -9.66 16.81
N GLU A 61 -5.76 -10.17 16.31
CA GLU A 61 -5.89 -10.54 14.89
C GLU A 61 -5.95 -9.33 13.97
N GLY A 62 -6.69 -8.28 14.34
CA GLY A 62 -6.74 -6.99 13.64
C GLY A 62 -5.38 -6.31 13.53
N LEU A 63 -4.56 -6.39 14.59
CA LEU A 63 -3.20 -5.86 14.62
C LEU A 63 -2.28 -6.53 13.59
N LYS A 64 -2.41 -7.85 13.38
CA LYS A 64 -1.64 -8.57 12.35
C LYS A 64 -1.91 -7.97 10.98
N TYR A 65 -3.17 -7.76 10.61
CA TYR A 65 -3.53 -7.18 9.30
C TYR A 65 -2.96 -5.77 9.11
N ILE A 66 -2.91 -4.96 10.17
CA ILE A 66 -2.30 -3.62 10.14
C ILE A 66 -0.79 -3.69 9.95
N ASP A 67 -0.10 -4.66 10.57
CA ASP A 67 1.34 -4.84 10.37
C ASP A 67 1.66 -5.39 8.97
N TRP A 68 0.82 -6.29 8.44
CA TRP A 68 0.89 -6.69 7.03
C TRP A 68 0.68 -5.50 6.09
N GLN A 69 -0.29 -4.63 6.38
CA GLN A 69 -0.53 -3.41 5.61
C GLN A 69 0.69 -2.47 5.63
N LYS A 70 1.38 -2.31 6.77
CA LYS A 70 2.63 -1.54 6.84
C LYS A 70 3.73 -2.13 5.95
N LYS A 71 3.85 -3.46 5.87
CA LYS A 71 4.81 -4.12 4.99
C LYS A 71 4.47 -3.88 3.51
N ILE A 72 3.19 -4.00 3.15
CA ILE A 72 2.73 -3.68 1.79
C ILE A 72 3.01 -2.23 1.44
N MET A 73 2.80 -1.30 2.37
CA MET A 73 3.10 0.12 2.15
C MET A 73 4.59 0.40 1.89
N HIS A 74 5.50 -0.33 2.55
CA HIS A 74 6.94 -0.24 2.24
C HIS A 74 7.25 -0.77 0.83
N ILE A 75 6.64 -1.89 0.45
CA ILE A 75 6.78 -2.45 -0.91
C ILE A 75 6.25 -1.45 -1.95
N MET A 76 5.08 -0.84 -1.71
CA MET A 76 4.53 0.20 -2.56
C MET A 76 5.47 1.41 -2.68
N PHE A 77 6.09 1.84 -1.59
CA PHE A 77 7.04 2.94 -1.62
C PHE A 77 8.26 2.62 -2.50
N VAL A 78 8.81 1.41 -2.39
CA VAL A 78 9.92 0.95 -3.24
C VAL A 78 9.51 0.86 -4.71
N LEU A 79 8.32 0.31 -5.01
CA LEU A 79 7.79 0.24 -6.38
C LEU A 79 7.55 1.63 -6.98
N PHE A 80 7.07 2.57 -6.17
CA PHE A 80 6.84 3.95 -6.59
C PHE A 80 8.16 4.68 -6.87
N ALA A 81 9.17 4.51 -6.00
CA ALA A 81 10.51 5.04 -6.25
C ALA A 81 11.15 4.45 -7.51
N ALA A 82 11.01 3.14 -7.73
CA ALA A 82 11.48 2.49 -8.95
C ALA A 82 10.78 3.03 -10.21
N LEU A 83 9.47 3.30 -10.14
CA LEU A 83 8.72 3.92 -11.23
C LEU A 83 9.23 5.33 -11.54
N ILE A 84 9.48 6.17 -10.52
CA ILE A 84 10.02 7.53 -10.71
C ILE A 84 11.40 7.46 -11.37
N ILE A 85 12.31 6.63 -10.87
CA ILE A 85 13.65 6.48 -11.45
C ILE A 85 13.56 6.04 -12.92
N LEU A 86 12.66 5.11 -13.22
CA LEU A 86 12.46 4.62 -14.58
C LEU A 86 11.89 5.72 -15.51
N ILE A 87 11.00 6.58 -15.00
CA ILE A 87 10.46 7.73 -15.74
C ILE A 87 11.55 8.77 -16.00
N GLU A 88 12.31 9.18 -14.97
CA GLU A 88 13.42 10.14 -15.09
C GLU A 88 14.50 9.65 -16.05
N TRP A 89 14.83 8.35 -16.02
CA TRP A 89 15.79 7.76 -16.96
C TRP A 89 15.28 7.74 -18.41
N SER A 90 13.96 7.67 -18.59
CA SER A 90 13.30 7.69 -19.91
C SER A 90 12.93 9.10 -20.38
N ALA A 91 13.18 10.14 -19.57
CA ALA A 91 12.95 11.52 -19.95
C ALA A 91 14.02 11.96 -20.97
N PRO A 92 13.63 12.59 -22.10
CA PRO A 92 14.55 13.03 -23.15
C PRO A 92 15.45 14.21 -22.73
#